data_AF-A0A0S7ET02-F1
#
_entry.id   AF-A0A0S7ET02-F1
#
_cell.length_a   1.000
_cell.length_b   1.000
_cell.length_c   1.000
_cell.angle_alpha   90.00
_cell.angle_beta   90.00
_cell.angle_gamma   90.00
#
_symmetry.space_group_name_H-M   'P 1'
#
loop_
_entity.id
_entity.type
_entity.pdbx_description
1 polymer ?
#
loop_
_entity_poly.entity_id
_entity_poly.type
_entity_poly.pdbx_seq_one_letter_code
_entity_poly.pdbx_strand_id
1 'polypeptide(L)'
;RSFENIPHPLRGRSQLLLRPQSVSASYLSPSVFLSMASGSSHPPSTHPKHTNRLANERSPYLLQHAHNPVDWYPWGHEAFEKARREDKPIFLSVGYSTCHWCHVMERESFKDEEIGKILSDNFVCIKLDREERPDVDKVYMTFVQATSG
;
A
#
# COMPACT_ATOMS: atom_id res chain seq x y z
N ARG A 1 -34.37 15.50 26.98
CA ARG A 1 -35.17 14.78 25.95
C ARG A 1 -34.38 13.51 25.64
N SER A 2 -34.51 12.49 26.51
CA SER A 2 -35.27 11.24 26.25
C SER A 2 -34.48 10.39 25.24
N PHE A 3 -33.62 9.43 25.61
CA PHE A 3 -33.89 8.08 26.19
C PHE A 3 -35.06 7.33 25.53
N GLU A 4 -34.71 6.44 24.60
CA GLU A 4 -35.44 5.29 24.04
C GLU A 4 -34.36 4.50 23.23
N ASN A 5 -33.81 3.31 23.55
CA ASN A 5 -34.15 2.14 24.37
C ASN A 5 -35.32 1.29 23.85
N ILE A 6 -35.10 0.42 22.85
CA ILE A 6 -35.81 -0.87 22.64
C ILE A 6 -34.89 -1.85 21.82
N PRO A 7 -35.12 -3.19 21.75
CA PRO A 7 -34.57 -4.22 22.65
C PRO A 7 -33.77 -5.36 21.94
N HIS A 8 -33.07 -6.17 22.75
CA HIS A 8 -32.57 -7.51 22.38
C HIS A 8 -33.68 -8.56 22.29
N PRO A 9 -33.49 -9.64 21.50
CA PRO A 9 -34.01 -10.95 21.82
C PRO A 9 -32.89 -11.95 22.18
N LEU A 10 -33.16 -12.72 23.24
CA LEU A 10 -32.35 -13.81 23.77
C LEU A 10 -32.67 -15.15 23.10
N ARG A 11 -31.66 -16.04 23.17
CA ARG A 11 -31.72 -17.51 23.32
C ARG A 11 -32.18 -18.39 22.15
N GLY A 12 -31.25 -19.24 21.72
CA GLY A 12 -31.50 -20.58 21.20
C GLY A 12 -30.23 -21.44 21.27
N ARG A 13 -30.11 -22.26 22.32
CA ARG A 13 -29.05 -23.26 22.52
C ARG A 13 -29.32 -24.50 21.66
N SER A 14 -28.26 -25.08 21.09
CA SER A 14 -27.99 -26.54 21.02
C SER A 14 -26.57 -26.70 20.49
N GLN A 15 -25.57 -26.88 21.34
CA GLN A 15 -25.02 -28.21 21.71
C GLN A 15 -24.94 -29.17 20.50
N LEU A 16 -23.85 -29.07 19.73
CA LEU A 16 -23.31 -30.25 19.04
C LEU A 16 -22.06 -30.70 19.79
N LEU A 17 -22.15 -31.91 20.31
CA LEU A 17 -21.16 -32.61 21.11
C LEU A 17 -19.93 -32.97 20.27
N LEU A 18 -18.74 -32.76 20.84
CA LEU A 18 -17.51 -33.45 20.44
C LEU A 18 -17.62 -34.94 20.83
N ARG A 19 -17.07 -35.85 20.00
CA ARG A 19 -15.95 -36.77 20.35
C ARG A 19 -15.63 -37.77 19.22
N PRO A 20 -14.46 -38.44 19.25
CA PRO A 20 -13.61 -38.63 18.07
C PRO A 20 -13.34 -40.10 17.68
N GLN A 21 -12.49 -40.25 16.65
CA GLN A 21 -11.64 -41.38 16.26
C GLN A 21 -12.27 -42.59 15.53
N SER A 22 -11.90 -42.76 14.26
CA SER A 22 -10.85 -43.73 13.90
C SER A 22 -10.31 -43.39 12.51
N VAL A 23 -9.01 -43.16 12.38
CA VAL A 23 -8.33 -43.17 11.08
C VAL A 23 -7.29 -44.28 11.16
N SER A 24 -7.67 -45.44 10.67
CA SER A 24 -6.81 -46.60 10.53
C SER A 24 -5.80 -46.29 9.42
N ALA A 25 -4.57 -46.00 9.82
CA ALA A 25 -3.43 -45.95 8.93
C ALA A 25 -3.14 -47.37 8.43
N SER A 26 -3.39 -47.65 7.16
CA SER A 26 -2.79 -48.81 6.51
C SER A 26 -2.98 -48.78 5.00
N TYR A 27 -1.89 -49.17 4.34
CA TYR A 27 -1.76 -49.64 2.95
C TYR A 27 -1.27 -48.62 1.92
N LEU A 28 0.07 -48.56 1.87
CA LEU A 28 0.87 -48.34 0.66
C LEU A 28 0.30 -49.14 -0.52
N SER A 29 0.15 -48.50 -1.69
CA SER A 29 0.52 -49.13 -2.95
C SER A 29 0.88 -48.07 -4.01
N PRO A 30 2.06 -48.18 -4.64
CA PRO A 30 2.52 -47.26 -5.66
C PRO A 30 2.01 -47.66 -7.06
N SER A 31 1.97 -46.67 -7.95
CA SER A 31 1.95 -46.80 -9.41
C SER A 31 0.60 -47.09 -10.09
N VAL A 32 -0.03 -46.04 -10.64
CA VAL A 32 -0.48 -46.05 -12.05
C VAL A 32 -0.27 -44.65 -12.64
N PHE A 33 0.53 -44.62 -13.71
CA PHE A 33 0.86 -43.48 -14.58
C PHE A 33 -0.36 -42.87 -15.27
N LEU A 34 -0.38 -41.53 -15.47
CA LEU A 34 -0.58 -40.97 -16.81
C LEU A 34 -0.11 -39.51 -16.92
N SER A 35 0.80 -39.31 -17.87
CA SER A 35 1.32 -38.04 -18.38
C SER A 35 0.23 -37.17 -18.97
N MET A 36 0.16 -35.89 -18.58
CA MET A 36 -0.57 -34.85 -19.29
C MET A 36 0.32 -33.60 -19.40
N ALA A 37 0.71 -33.33 -20.65
CA ALA A 37 1.11 -32.06 -21.24
C ALA A 37 2.02 -31.12 -20.41
N SER A 38 3.24 -30.95 -20.93
CA SER A 38 4.14 -29.82 -20.64
C SER A 38 3.49 -28.48 -21.02
N GLY A 39 2.54 -28.01 -20.21
CA GLY A 39 2.22 -26.60 -20.10
C GLY A 39 3.22 -26.01 -19.13
N SER A 40 4.20 -25.26 -19.63
CA SER A 40 5.05 -24.42 -18.79
C SER A 40 4.21 -23.27 -18.22
N SER A 41 3.33 -23.56 -17.26
CA SER A 41 2.75 -22.54 -16.39
C SER A 41 3.86 -22.04 -15.48
N HIS A 42 4.67 -21.12 -15.99
CA HIS A 42 5.46 -20.28 -15.12
C HIS A 42 4.47 -19.57 -14.20
N PRO A 43 4.58 -19.71 -12.87
CA PRO A 43 3.81 -18.87 -11.97
C PRO A 43 4.11 -17.41 -12.34
N PRO A 44 3.11 -16.51 -12.36
CA PRO A 44 3.37 -15.10 -12.60
C PRO A 44 4.46 -14.67 -11.62
N SER A 45 5.52 -14.06 -12.14
CA SER A 45 6.60 -13.54 -11.32
C SER A 45 5.99 -12.61 -10.26
N THR A 46 6.11 -12.96 -8.99
CA THR A 46 5.57 -12.19 -7.85
C THR A 46 6.35 -10.92 -7.57
N HIS A 47 7.26 -10.54 -8.48
CA HIS A 47 8.06 -9.35 -8.35
C HIS A 47 7.28 -8.12 -8.81
N PRO A 48 7.27 -7.04 -8.01
CA PRO A 48 6.60 -5.81 -8.39
C PRO A 48 7.26 -5.22 -9.64
N LYS A 49 6.44 -4.71 -10.56
CA LYS A 49 6.91 -4.12 -11.83
C LYS A 49 7.81 -2.91 -11.61
N HIS A 50 7.54 -2.15 -10.56
CA HIS A 50 8.29 -0.96 -10.15
C HIS A 50 8.76 -1.11 -8.71
N THR A 51 9.94 -0.56 -8.41
CA THR A 51 10.42 -0.40 -7.05
C THR A 51 11.22 0.90 -6.99
N ASN A 52 10.76 1.84 -6.17
CA ASN A 52 11.40 3.13 -5.96
C ASN A 52 12.12 3.15 -4.59
N ARG A 53 12.67 4.31 -4.22
CA ARG A 53 13.52 4.47 -3.02
C ARG A 53 12.76 4.26 -1.71
N LEU A 54 11.44 4.41 -1.71
CA LEU A 54 10.62 4.21 -0.52
C LEU A 54 10.65 2.77 -0.02
N ALA A 55 11.08 1.80 -0.83
CA ALA A 55 11.28 0.41 -0.40
C ALA A 55 12.29 0.26 0.77
N ASN A 56 13.12 1.27 1.02
CA ASN A 56 14.10 1.29 2.12
C ASN A 56 13.62 2.06 3.36
N GLU A 57 12.42 2.65 3.31
CA GLU A 57 11.88 3.43 4.41
C GLU A 57 11.29 2.54 5.52
N ARG A 58 11.11 3.13 6.71
CA ARG A 58 10.52 2.42 7.86
C ARG A 58 9.03 2.71 8.03
N SER A 59 8.58 3.89 7.59
CA SER A 59 7.17 4.27 7.63
C SER A 59 6.33 3.25 6.85
N PRO A 60 5.32 2.62 7.49
CA PRO A 60 4.36 1.78 6.79
C PRO A 60 3.63 2.53 5.67
N TYR A 61 3.37 3.83 5.86
CA TYR A 61 2.73 4.68 4.86
C TYR A 61 3.61 4.88 3.63
N LEU A 62 4.91 5.13 3.81
CA LEU A 62 5.83 5.27 2.68
C LEU A 62 6.04 3.94 1.94
N LEU A 63 6.17 2.84 2.68
CA LEU A 63 6.33 1.50 2.11
C LEU A 63 5.14 1.08 1.22
N GLN A 64 3.92 1.51 1.53
CA GLN A 64 2.75 1.26 0.68
C GLN A 64 2.92 1.82 -0.73
N HIS A 65 3.72 2.87 -0.91
CA HIS A 65 3.98 3.53 -2.19
C HIS A 65 5.29 3.07 -2.86
N ALA A 66 6.02 2.12 -2.29
CA ALA A 66 7.33 1.65 -2.78
C ALA A 66 7.29 1.05 -4.18
N HIS A 67 6.13 0.55 -4.61
CA HIS A 67 5.94 -0.13 -5.89
C HIS A 67 5.08 0.65 -6.89
N ASN A 68 4.82 1.93 -6.61
CA ASN A 68 4.13 2.80 -7.55
C ASN A 68 5.04 3.17 -8.73
N PRO A 69 4.49 3.35 -9.95
CA PRO A 69 5.23 3.77 -11.14
C PRO A 69 5.87 5.16 -11.02
N VAL A 70 5.38 6.02 -10.13
CA VAL A 70 6.03 7.30 -9.82
C VAL A 70 7.38 7.05 -9.14
N ASP A 71 8.45 7.72 -9.62
CA ASP A 71 9.81 7.69 -9.03
C ASP A 71 9.85 8.48 -7.71
N TRP A 72 9.25 7.93 -6.66
CA TRP A 72 9.20 8.56 -5.35
C TRP A 72 10.56 8.58 -4.65
N TYR A 73 10.87 9.73 -4.07
CA TYR A 73 11.95 9.93 -3.10
C TYR A 73 11.35 10.12 -1.71
N PRO A 74 12.02 9.64 -0.66
CA PRO A 74 11.76 10.13 0.68
C PRO A 74 12.21 11.59 0.80
N TRP A 75 11.71 12.28 1.82
CA TRP A 75 12.19 13.62 2.14
C TRP A 75 13.66 13.58 2.56
N GLY A 76 14.54 14.22 1.79
CA GLY A 76 15.96 14.22 2.11
C GLY A 76 16.85 14.87 1.06
N HIS A 77 18.14 14.94 1.38
CA HIS A 77 19.14 15.62 0.58
C HIS A 77 19.22 15.10 -0.86
N GLU A 78 19.08 13.78 -1.07
CA GLU A 78 19.13 13.16 -2.40
C GLU A 78 18.08 13.77 -3.35
N ALA A 79 16.85 13.96 -2.88
CA ALA A 79 15.76 14.52 -3.68
C ALA A 79 16.04 15.99 -4.03
N PHE A 80 16.50 16.79 -3.05
CA PHE A 80 16.81 18.21 -3.27
C PHE A 80 17.99 18.40 -4.22
N GLU A 81 19.03 17.57 -4.12
CA GLU A 81 20.15 17.62 -5.05
C GLU A 81 19.76 17.19 -6.45
N LYS A 82 18.91 16.16 -6.58
CA LYS A 82 18.35 15.78 -7.88
C LYS A 82 17.58 16.94 -8.51
N ALA A 83 16.72 17.61 -7.74
CA ALA A 83 15.93 18.74 -8.21
C ALA A 83 16.81 19.90 -8.68
N ARG A 84 17.86 20.25 -7.92
CA ARG A 84 18.85 21.26 -8.31
C ARG A 84 19.63 20.87 -9.56
N ARG A 85 20.15 19.64 -9.61
CA ARG A 85 20.99 19.14 -10.71
C ARG A 85 20.22 19.04 -12.02
N GLU A 86 18.96 18.63 -11.96
CA GLU A 86 18.11 18.45 -13.14
C GLU A 86 17.27 19.69 -13.47
N ASP A 87 17.37 20.76 -12.67
CA ASP A 87 16.56 21.98 -12.78
C ASP A 87 15.05 21.67 -12.89
N LYS A 88 14.59 20.73 -12.04
CA LYS A 88 13.21 20.26 -12.01
C LYS A 88 12.47 20.74 -10.77
N PRO A 89 11.20 21.16 -10.89
CA PRO A 89 10.37 21.46 -9.74
C PRO A 89 10.15 20.21 -8.87
N ILE A 90 9.90 20.44 -7.58
CA ILE A 90 9.57 19.39 -6.62
C ILE A 90 8.06 19.22 -6.55
N PHE A 91 7.59 17.99 -6.76
CA PHE A 91 6.22 17.59 -6.44
C PHE A 91 6.20 16.96 -5.05
N LEU A 92 5.80 17.73 -4.03
CA LEU A 92 5.71 17.25 -2.65
C LEU A 92 4.31 16.71 -2.35
N SER A 93 4.21 15.42 -2.03
CA SER A 93 2.96 14.76 -1.64
C SER A 93 3.02 14.28 -0.19
N VAL A 94 2.36 15.03 0.70
CA VAL A 94 2.28 14.75 2.13
C VAL A 94 1.03 13.93 2.46
N GLY A 95 1.17 12.91 3.30
CA GLY A 95 0.03 12.13 3.79
C GLY A 95 0.36 11.34 5.06
N TYR A 96 -0.53 10.43 5.43
CA TYR A 96 -0.43 9.56 6.60
C TYR A 96 -1.26 8.28 6.40
N SER A 97 -1.00 7.26 7.22
CA SER A 97 -1.53 5.89 7.05
C SER A 97 -3.06 5.78 7.07
N THR A 98 -3.75 6.63 7.82
CA THR A 98 -5.22 6.59 8.00
C THR A 98 -5.97 7.64 7.16
N CYS A 99 -5.29 8.26 6.21
CA CYS A 99 -5.84 9.28 5.33
C CYS A 99 -6.69 8.67 4.22
N HIS A 100 -8.01 8.92 4.23
CA HIS A 100 -8.92 8.42 3.19
C HIS A 100 -8.53 8.89 1.78
N TRP A 101 -8.33 10.20 1.60
CA TRP A 101 -8.04 10.79 0.29
C TRP A 101 -6.67 10.40 -0.25
N CYS A 102 -5.72 10.06 0.62
CA CYS A 102 -4.40 9.60 0.22
C CYS A 102 -4.49 8.23 -0.48
N HIS A 103 -5.38 7.34 -0.02
CA HIS A 103 -5.65 6.06 -0.68
C HIS A 103 -6.41 6.23 -2.00
N VAL A 104 -7.37 7.16 -2.05
CA VAL A 104 -8.11 7.48 -3.28
C VAL A 104 -7.15 8.00 -4.36
N MET A 105 -6.32 8.99 -4.02
CA MET A 105 -5.34 9.58 -4.94
C MET A 105 -4.26 8.57 -5.37
N GLU A 106 -3.85 7.67 -4.48
CA GLU A 106 -2.94 6.58 -4.87
C GLU A 106 -3.56 5.71 -5.96
N ARG A 107 -4.78 5.20 -5.71
CA ARG A 107 -5.46 4.26 -6.60
C ARG A 107 -5.78 4.89 -7.95
N GLU A 108 -6.19 6.16 -7.96
CA GLU A 108 -6.69 6.83 -9.16
C GLU A 108 -5.61 7.56 -9.95
N SER A 109 -4.44 7.79 -9.35
CA SER A 109 -3.37 8.55 -10.00
C SER A 109 -2.01 7.91 -9.85
N PHE A 110 -1.54 7.66 -8.63
CA PHE A 110 -0.13 7.26 -8.44
C PHE A 110 0.19 5.82 -8.85
N LYS A 111 -0.83 4.97 -9.05
CA LYS A 111 -0.69 3.61 -9.60
C LYS A 111 -0.82 3.54 -11.12
N ASP A 112 -1.23 4.62 -11.77
CA ASP A 112 -1.35 4.69 -13.21
C ASP A 112 0.03 4.92 -13.86
N GLU A 113 0.33 4.16 -14.91
CA GLU A 113 1.62 4.17 -15.59
C GLU A 113 1.88 5.46 -16.37
N GLU A 114 0.84 6.01 -17.00
CA GLU A 114 0.94 7.23 -17.79
C GLU A 114 1.16 8.44 -16.87
N ILE A 115 0.35 8.53 -15.80
CA ILE A 115 0.52 9.56 -14.77
C ILE A 115 1.88 9.42 -14.08
N GLY A 116 2.27 8.19 -13.74
CA GLY A 116 3.57 7.90 -13.13
C GLY A 116 4.74 8.40 -13.97
N LYS A 117 4.67 8.17 -15.28
CA LYS A 117 5.66 8.66 -16.24
C LYS A 117 5.66 10.18 -16.34
N ILE A 118 4.49 10.80 -16.52
CA ILE A 118 4.38 12.27 -16.62
C ILE A 118 4.96 12.94 -15.37
N LEU A 119 4.63 12.44 -14.18
CA LEU A 119 5.17 12.99 -12.93
C LEU A 119 6.69 12.81 -12.84
N SER A 120 7.20 11.61 -13.12
CA SER A 120 8.63 11.31 -12.98
C SER A 120 9.51 12.03 -14.01
N ASP A 121 8.97 12.30 -15.20
CA ASP A 121 9.70 13.02 -16.25
C ASP A 121 9.82 14.51 -15.93
N ASN A 122 8.76 15.11 -15.39
CA ASN A 122 8.64 16.56 -15.21
C ASN A 122 9.00 17.06 -13.81
N PHE A 123 8.99 16.18 -12.80
CA PHE A 123 9.18 16.57 -11.40
C PHE A 123 10.16 15.65 -10.67
N VAL A 124 10.76 16.18 -9.61
CA VAL A 124 11.29 15.33 -8.54
C VAL A 124 10.18 15.10 -7.52
N CYS A 125 9.64 13.88 -7.52
CA CYS A 125 8.50 13.50 -6.71
C CYS A 125 8.95 13.07 -5.31
N ILE A 126 8.49 13.78 -4.28
CA ILE A 126 8.79 13.48 -2.87
C ILE A 126 7.52 13.03 -2.15
N LYS A 127 7.58 11.87 -1.50
CA LYS A 127 6.52 11.38 -0.60
C LYS A 127 6.94 11.66 0.84
N LEU A 128 6.06 12.27 1.62
CA LEU A 128 6.30 12.60 3.02
C LEU A 128 5.22 11.97 3.90
N ASP A 129 5.66 11.27 4.95
CA ASP A 129 4.79 10.87 6.06
C ASP A 129 4.77 11.98 7.12
N ARG A 130 3.61 12.61 7.33
CA ARG A 130 3.46 13.65 8.36
C ARG A 130 3.52 13.09 9.78
N GLU A 131 3.26 11.80 9.98
CA GLU A 131 3.34 11.17 11.31
C GLU A 131 4.80 11.11 11.77
N GLU A 132 5.73 10.90 10.84
CA GLU A 132 7.17 10.95 11.10
C GLU A 132 7.73 12.38 11.05
N ARG A 133 7.18 13.26 10.19
CA ARG A 133 7.68 14.62 9.95
C ARG A 133 6.61 15.70 10.09
N PRO A 134 6.03 15.89 11.29
CA PRO A 134 5.01 16.92 11.53
C PRO A 134 5.59 18.34 11.45
N ASP A 135 6.90 18.49 11.59
CA ASP A 135 7.63 19.75 11.42
C ASP A 135 7.52 20.29 9.99
N VAL A 136 7.77 19.42 9.00
CA VAL A 136 7.73 19.78 7.58
C VAL A 136 6.29 20.02 7.13
N ASP A 137 5.37 19.14 7.51
CA ASP A 137 3.94 19.27 7.20
C ASP A 137 3.37 20.63 7.63
N LYS A 138 3.69 21.08 8.86
CA LYS A 138 3.24 22.39 9.37
C LYS A 138 3.68 23.54 8.49
N VAL A 139 4.95 23.57 8.08
CA VAL A 139 5.49 24.65 7.24
C VAL A 139 4.72 24.74 5.91
N TYR A 140 4.52 23.60 5.24
CA TYR A 140 3.81 23.59 3.96
C TYR A 140 2.31 23.88 4.12
N MET A 141 1.66 23.45 5.20
CA MET A 141 0.27 23.83 5.45
C MET A 141 0.10 25.30 5.78
N THR A 142 1.01 25.89 6.56
CA THR A 142 1.01 27.33 6.76
C THR A 142 1.17 28.08 5.44
N PHE A 143 2.06 27.63 4.55
CA PHE A 143 2.20 28.21 3.22
C PHE A 143 0.91 28.13 2.39
N VAL A 144 0.28 26.94 2.33
CA VAL A 144 -0.97 26.75 1.58
C VAL A 144 -2.09 27.63 2.14
N GLN A 145 -2.24 27.69 3.46
CA GLN A 145 -3.25 28.55 4.09
C GLN A 145 -3.00 30.03 3.81
N ALA A 146 -1.75 30.49 3.93
CA ALA A 146 -1.39 31.89 3.69
C ALA A 146 -1.58 32.33 2.23
N THR A 147 -1.50 31.38 1.28
CA THR A 147 -1.61 31.68 -0.16
C THR A 147 -3.00 31.41 -0.73
N SER A 148 -3.83 30.61 -0.06
CA SER A 148 -5.16 30.23 -0.53
C SER A 148 -6.29 31.14 -0.02
N GLY A 149 -6.01 32.03 0.95
CA GLY A 149 -6.98 32.99 1.50
C GLY A 149 -7.65 32.55 2.78
#